data_AF-A0A8D5ZJZ8-F1
#
_entry.id   AF-A0A8D5ZJZ8-F1
#
_cell.length_a   1.000
_cell.length_b   1.000
_cell.length_c   1.000
_cell.angle_alpha   90.00
_cell.angle_beta   90.00
_cell.angle_gamma   90.00
#
_symmetry.space_group_name_H-M   'P 1'
#
loop_
_entity.id
_entity.type
_entity.pdbx_description
1 polymer ?
#
loop_
_entity_poly.entity_id
_entity_poly.type
_entity_poly.pdbx_seq_one_letter_code
_entity_poly.pdbx_strand_id
1 'polypeptide(L)'
;MNKITLIGIVLVVVGIILFVADSTIAPTLIKPTMSGAVQLKPSGTANLSYPASSIVVITYNSSGPIKIENLPSTSAVNNVSGKQVVTIENINSTSGYVTFYNPNPYSVSVSYVETITGLAQATEIGVLFLGSIALFIIGIILTVVGFLKSRRKPSP
;
A
#
# COMPACT_ATOMS: atom_id res chain seq x y z
N MET A 1 -35.13 -15.75 17.47
CA MET A 1 -34.40 -15.30 16.27
C MET A 1 -34.09 -16.50 15.39
N ASN A 2 -34.25 -16.40 14.06
CA ASN A 2 -33.90 -17.50 13.15
C ASN A 2 -32.38 -17.76 13.19
N LYS A 3 -31.95 -19.03 13.19
CA LYS A 3 -30.53 -19.42 13.19
C LYS A 3 -29.76 -18.75 12.03
N ILE A 4 -30.41 -18.60 10.88
CA ILE A 4 -29.84 -17.92 9.69
C ILE A 4 -29.60 -16.43 9.98
N THR A 5 -30.53 -15.76 10.66
CA THR A 5 -30.37 -14.35 11.06
C THR A 5 -29.26 -14.18 12.09
N LEU A 6 -29.13 -15.11 13.04
CA LEU A 6 -28.03 -15.11 14.01
C LEU A 6 -26.67 -15.24 13.31
N ILE A 7 -26.54 -16.19 12.39
CA ILE A 7 -25.31 -16.38 11.60
C ILE A 7 -24.99 -15.13 10.77
N GLY A 8 -26.00 -14.54 10.14
CA GLY A 8 -25.85 -13.29 9.38
C GLY A 8 -25.30 -12.14 10.25
N ILE A 9 -25.88 -11.93 11.43
CA ILE A 9 -25.43 -10.89 12.37
C ILE A 9 -23.98 -11.15 12.81
N VAL A 10 -23.64 -12.39 13.15
CA VAL A 10 -22.26 -12.74 13.54
C VAL A 10 -21.28 -12.43 12.41
N LEU A 11 -21.61 -12.79 11.16
CA LEU A 11 -20.75 -12.50 10.01
C LEU A 11 -20.60 -11.00 9.74
N VAL A 12 -21.66 -10.21 9.92
CA VAL A 12 -21.58 -8.75 9.82
C VAL A 12 -20.61 -8.19 10.88
N VAL A 13 -20.76 -8.62 12.13
CA VAL A 13 -19.90 -8.15 13.23
C VAL A 13 -18.44 -8.54 12.98
N VAL A 14 -18.18 -9.79 12.60
CA VAL A 14 -16.83 -10.26 12.26
C VAL A 14 -16.25 -9.48 11.07
N GLY A 15 -17.03 -9.26 10.01
CA GLY A 15 -16.61 -8.48 8.85
C GLY A 15 -16.22 -7.05 9.21
N ILE A 16 -17.00 -6.37 10.06
CA ILE A 16 -16.68 -5.02 10.54
C ILE A 16 -15.40 -5.04 11.39
N ILE A 17 -15.27 -5.98 12.32
CA ILE A 17 -14.08 -6.07 13.18
C ILE A 17 -12.82 -6.29 12.33
N LEU A 18 -12.86 -7.21 11.37
CA LEU A 18 -11.74 -7.48 10.46
C LEU A 18 -11.41 -6.24 9.62
N PHE A 19 -12.42 -5.57 9.05
CA PHE A 19 -12.21 -4.36 8.27
C PHE A 19 -11.52 -3.25 9.07
N VAL A 20 -11.98 -3.02 10.31
CA VAL A 20 -11.37 -2.03 11.21
C VAL A 20 -9.95 -2.45 11.57
N ALA A 21 -9.73 -3.72 11.92
CA ALA A 21 -8.40 -4.24 12.23
C ALA A 21 -7.43 -4.03 11.05
N ASP A 22 -7.82 -4.44 9.84
CA ASP A 22 -7.02 -4.26 8.62
C ASP A 22 -6.69 -2.80 8.36
N SER A 23 -7.67 -1.90 8.53
CA SER A 23 -7.47 -0.45 8.36
C SER A 23 -6.48 0.16 9.36
N THR A 24 -6.35 -0.43 10.55
CA THR A 24 -5.40 0.01 11.58
C THR A 24 -4.02 -0.64 11.44
N ILE A 25 -3.95 -1.87 10.92
CA ILE A 25 -2.71 -2.65 10.82
C ILE A 25 -1.98 -2.35 9.51
N ALA A 26 -2.67 -2.20 8.39
CA ALA A 26 -2.04 -1.98 7.08
C ALA A 26 -1.07 -0.78 7.07
N PRO A 27 -1.38 0.40 7.66
CA PRO A 27 -0.43 1.51 7.74
C PRO A 27 0.80 1.19 8.61
N THR A 28 0.68 0.30 9.60
CA THR A 28 1.79 -0.08 10.48
C THR A 28 2.75 -1.09 9.83
N LEU A 29 2.30 -1.78 8.79
CA LEU A 29 3.13 -2.68 7.97
C LEU A 29 3.95 -1.90 6.94
N ILE A 30 3.48 -0.72 6.53
CA ILE A 30 4.16 0.17 5.60
C ILE A 30 4.97 1.19 6.42
N LYS A 31 6.11 0.74 6.95
CA LYS A 31 7.05 1.61 7.68
C LYS A 31 8.19 2.06 6.77
N PRO A 32 8.71 3.29 6.95
CA PRO A 32 9.96 3.69 6.32
C PRO A 32 11.05 2.67 6.61
N THR A 33 11.62 2.10 5.55
CA THR A 33 12.71 1.13 5.66
C THR A 33 14.03 1.85 5.85
N MET A 34 14.19 3.00 5.20
CA MET A 34 15.39 3.81 5.31
C MET A 34 15.06 5.30 5.15
N SER A 35 15.83 6.15 5.80
CA SER A 35 15.84 7.59 5.54
C SER A 35 17.28 8.08 5.52
N GLY A 36 17.59 8.98 4.61
CA GLY A 36 18.95 9.48 4.46
C GLY A 36 19.01 10.84 3.79
N ALA A 37 20.20 11.41 3.81
CA ALA A 37 20.54 12.58 3.04
C ALA A 37 21.84 12.32 2.30
N VAL A 38 21.89 12.68 1.02
CA VAL A 38 23.09 12.58 0.20
C VAL A 38 23.41 13.94 -0.40
N GLN A 39 24.69 14.28 -0.46
CA GLN A 39 25.16 15.43 -1.23
C GLN A 39 25.68 14.95 -2.58
N LEU A 40 25.01 15.37 -3.64
CA LEU A 40 25.42 15.13 -5.01
C LEU A 40 26.32 16.27 -5.45
N LYS A 41 27.60 15.97 -5.74
CA LYS A 41 28.51 16.89 -6.40
C LYS A 41 28.00 17.26 -7.80
N PRO A 42 28.53 18.30 -8.46
CA PRO A 42 28.22 18.60 -9.85
C PRO A 42 28.43 17.38 -10.74
N SER A 43 27.44 17.04 -11.57
CA SER A 43 27.43 15.81 -12.40
C SER A 43 27.58 14.50 -11.60
N GLY A 44 27.39 14.55 -10.28
CA GLY A 44 27.45 13.38 -9.41
C GLY A 44 26.15 12.58 -9.44
N THR A 45 26.27 11.30 -9.07
CA THR A 45 25.15 10.38 -8.95
C THR A 45 25.09 9.74 -7.57
N ALA A 46 23.89 9.36 -7.14
CA ALA A 46 23.69 8.44 -6.03
C ALA A 46 22.68 7.38 -6.43
N ASN A 47 22.94 6.13 -6.05
CA ASN A 47 22.09 5.01 -6.37
C ASN A 47 21.37 4.53 -5.10
N LEU A 48 20.07 4.33 -5.19
CA LEU A 48 19.29 3.63 -4.17
C LEU A 48 18.84 2.28 -4.73
N SER A 49 19.26 1.21 -4.07
CA SER A 49 18.92 -0.15 -4.46
C SER A 49 17.50 -0.49 -4.02
N TYR A 50 16.74 -1.11 -4.91
CA TYR A 50 15.43 -1.66 -4.59
C TYR A 50 15.42 -3.19 -4.77
N PRO A 51 14.76 -3.94 -3.87
CA PRO A 51 14.74 -5.39 -3.93
C PRO A 51 13.83 -5.92 -5.05
N ALA A 52 14.05 -7.18 -5.41
CA ALA A 52 13.13 -7.95 -6.25
C ALA A 52 11.75 -8.09 -5.60
N SER A 53 10.70 -8.28 -6.42
CA SER A 53 9.34 -8.54 -5.96
C SER A 53 8.86 -7.56 -4.88
N SER A 54 9.09 -6.26 -5.09
CA SER A 54 8.75 -5.22 -4.13
C SER A 54 8.12 -3.98 -4.78
N ILE A 55 7.30 -3.29 -4.01
CA ILE A 55 6.84 -1.93 -4.29
C ILE A 55 7.69 -1.01 -3.42
N VAL A 56 8.40 -0.08 -4.05
CA VAL A 56 9.25 0.89 -3.37
C VAL A 56 8.71 2.29 -3.60
N VAL A 57 8.50 3.03 -2.52
CA VAL A 57 8.11 4.43 -2.54
C VAL A 57 9.24 5.26 -1.96
N ILE A 58 9.81 6.13 -2.79
CA ILE A 58 10.86 7.06 -2.39
C ILE A 58 10.28 8.46 -2.42
N THR A 59 10.09 9.04 -1.24
CA THR A 59 9.75 10.45 -1.10
C THR A 59 11.02 11.23 -0.89
N TYR A 60 11.32 12.19 -1.75
CA TYR A 60 12.52 13.01 -1.62
C TYR A 60 12.24 14.50 -1.74
N ASN A 61 13.15 15.27 -1.14
CA ASN A 61 13.27 16.70 -1.29
C ASN A 61 14.71 17.03 -1.67
N SER A 62 14.89 18.01 -2.54
CA SER A 62 16.17 18.37 -3.12
C SER A 62 16.38 19.88 -3.08
N SER A 63 17.58 20.33 -2.73
CA SER A 63 17.92 21.76 -2.70
C SER A 63 18.02 22.39 -4.10
N GLY A 64 17.98 21.58 -5.16
CA GLY A 64 18.01 22.00 -6.55
C GLY A 64 17.38 20.94 -7.47
N PRO A 65 17.15 21.25 -8.76
CA PRO A 65 16.55 20.31 -9.70
C PRO A 65 17.47 19.12 -9.95
N ILE A 66 16.93 17.91 -9.91
CA ILE A 66 17.70 16.68 -10.16
C ILE A 66 16.97 15.81 -11.18
N LYS A 67 17.70 14.91 -11.84
CA LYS A 67 17.14 13.91 -12.75
C LYS A 67 17.10 12.55 -12.05
N ILE A 68 16.05 11.78 -12.34
CA ILE A 68 15.90 10.41 -11.88
C ILE A 68 16.05 9.50 -13.09
N GLU A 69 16.96 8.54 -12.99
CA GLU A 69 17.34 7.62 -14.07
C GLU A 69 17.27 6.16 -13.61
N ASN A 70 17.37 5.22 -14.55
CA ASN A 70 17.29 3.76 -14.30
C ASN A 70 15.98 3.31 -13.64
N LEU A 71 14.90 4.00 -13.97
CA LEU A 71 13.55 3.66 -13.54
C LEU A 71 12.97 2.55 -14.41
N PRO A 72 12.38 1.49 -13.83
CA PRO A 72 11.63 0.51 -14.62
C PRO A 72 10.38 1.14 -15.24
N SER A 73 9.88 0.56 -16.33
CA SER A 73 8.72 1.09 -17.08
C SER A 73 7.43 1.16 -16.27
N THR A 74 7.33 0.40 -15.19
CA THR A 74 6.21 0.36 -14.23
C THR A 74 6.31 1.42 -13.13
N SER A 75 7.36 2.24 -13.15
CA SER A 75 7.53 3.30 -12.17
C SER A 75 6.73 4.57 -12.53
N ALA A 76 6.41 5.34 -11.50
CA ALA A 76 5.76 6.63 -11.64
C ALA A 76 6.49 7.68 -10.80
N VAL A 77 6.65 8.88 -11.36
CA VAL A 77 7.20 10.04 -10.65
C VAL A 77 6.11 11.09 -10.54
N ASN A 78 5.75 11.42 -9.31
CA ASN A 78 4.65 12.32 -8.99
C ASN A 78 5.11 13.38 -8.00
N ASN A 79 4.45 14.55 -8.01
CA ASN A 79 4.60 15.54 -6.95
C ASN A 79 3.36 15.47 -6.04
N VAL A 80 3.58 15.14 -4.77
CA VAL A 80 2.52 15.03 -3.77
C VAL A 80 2.82 16.03 -2.66
N SER A 81 1.94 17.02 -2.49
CA SER A 81 2.04 18.04 -1.43
C SER A 81 3.41 18.76 -1.38
N GLY A 82 3.98 19.06 -2.55
CA GLY A 82 5.27 19.75 -2.68
C GLY A 82 6.49 18.85 -2.46
N LYS A 83 6.31 17.54 -2.24
CA LYS A 83 7.39 16.56 -2.20
C LYS A 83 7.39 15.73 -3.49
N GLN A 84 8.58 15.41 -3.97
CA GLN A 84 8.71 14.51 -5.10
C GLN A 84 8.60 13.07 -4.60
N VAL A 85 7.81 12.27 -5.27
CA VAL A 85 7.52 10.88 -4.93
C VAL A 85 7.81 10.03 -6.15
N VAL A 86 8.73 9.09 -5.99
CA VAL A 86 9.03 8.06 -6.99
C VAL A 86 8.44 6.76 -6.47
N THR A 87 7.53 6.17 -7.23
CA THR A 87 6.96 4.85 -6.97
C THR A 87 7.55 3.89 -7.96
N ILE A 88 8.15 2.80 -7.47
CA ILE A 88 8.76 1.75 -8.27
C ILE A 88 8.00 0.46 -7.97
N GLU A 89 7.30 -0.07 -8.95
CA GLU A 89 6.70 -1.39 -8.88
C GLU A 89 7.64 -2.41 -9.51
N ASN A 90 8.50 -3.03 -8.71
CA ASN A 90 9.40 -4.09 -9.18
C ASN A 90 8.74 -5.46 -9.03
N ILE A 91 7.88 -5.79 -9.99
CA ILE A 91 7.21 -7.09 -10.11
C ILE A 91 8.16 -8.23 -10.53
N ASN A 92 9.38 -7.90 -10.96
CA ASN A 92 10.35 -8.88 -11.44
C ASN A 92 11.15 -9.51 -10.28
N SER A 93 11.71 -10.69 -10.53
CA SER A 93 12.57 -11.41 -9.59
C SER A 93 13.99 -10.87 -9.46
N THR A 94 14.30 -9.72 -10.08
CA THR A 94 15.64 -9.13 -10.09
C THR A 94 15.65 -7.80 -9.34
N SER A 95 16.60 -7.63 -8.42
CA SER A 95 16.86 -6.35 -7.76
C SER A 95 17.44 -5.31 -8.73
N GLY A 96 17.21 -4.03 -8.48
CA GLY A 96 17.75 -2.94 -9.29
C GLY A 96 18.17 -1.75 -8.46
N TYR A 97 18.39 -0.63 -9.13
CA TYR A 97 18.70 0.64 -8.48
C TYR A 97 18.11 1.81 -9.25
N VAL A 98 17.64 2.81 -8.52
CA VAL A 98 17.28 4.12 -9.08
C VAL A 98 18.47 5.06 -8.91
N THR A 99 18.74 5.87 -9.92
CA THR A 99 19.86 6.81 -9.92
C THR A 99 19.36 8.24 -9.78
N PHE A 100 19.79 8.93 -8.74
CA PHE A 100 19.66 10.38 -8.58
C PHE A 100 20.87 11.04 -9.24
N TYR A 101 20.64 11.81 -10.30
CA TYR A 101 21.68 12.53 -11.02
C TYR A 101 21.55 14.04 -10.81
N ASN A 102 22.67 14.70 -10.51
CA ASN A 102 22.74 16.15 -10.39
C ASN A 102 23.27 16.78 -11.71
N PRO A 103 22.38 17.35 -12.56
CA PRO A 103 22.80 18.01 -13.79
C PRO A 103 23.38 19.41 -13.56
N ASN A 104 23.35 19.93 -12.33
CA ASN A 104 23.73 21.31 -12.03
C ASN A 104 25.26 21.46 -11.89
N PRO A 105 25.80 22.68 -12.12
CA PRO A 105 27.21 22.97 -11.89
C PRO A 105 27.58 23.15 -10.40
N TYR A 106 26.62 23.03 -9.49
CA TYR A 106 26.80 23.16 -8.03
C TYR A 106 26.30 21.90 -7.30
N SER A 107 26.77 21.71 -6.07
CA SER A 107 26.33 20.57 -5.25
C SER A 107 24.88 20.70 -4.81
N VAL A 108 24.14 19.60 -4.86
CA VAL A 108 22.73 19.52 -4.47
C VAL A 108 22.57 18.52 -3.33
N SER A 109 21.83 18.90 -2.29
CA SER A 109 21.48 17.98 -1.20
C SER A 109 20.13 17.36 -1.48
N VAL A 110 20.06 16.02 -1.40
CA VAL A 110 18.84 15.24 -1.55
C VAL A 110 18.57 14.53 -0.23
N SER A 111 17.47 14.88 0.44
CA SER A 111 16.94 14.16 1.60
C SER A 111 15.82 13.25 1.14
N TYR A 112 15.85 11.97 1.51
CA TYR A 112 14.87 11.00 1.07
C TYR A 112 14.40 10.08 2.21
N VAL A 113 13.20 9.57 2.04
CA VAL A 113 12.59 8.52 2.84
C VAL A 113 12.16 7.42 1.88
N GLU A 114 12.66 6.23 2.12
CA GLU A 114 12.37 5.03 1.35
C GLU A 114 11.45 4.11 2.15
N THR A 115 10.40 3.63 1.50
CA THR A 115 9.47 2.65 2.05
C THR A 115 9.41 1.47 1.08
N ILE A 116 9.78 0.28 1.55
CA ILE A 116 9.79 -0.94 0.77
C ILE A 116 8.70 -1.87 1.31
N THR A 117 7.81 -2.29 0.43
CA THR A 117 6.77 -3.28 0.73
C THR A 117 6.95 -4.47 -0.20
N GLY A 118 7.11 -5.67 0.35
CA GLY A 118 7.17 -6.89 -0.46
C GLY A 118 5.83 -7.18 -1.13
N LEU A 119 5.85 -7.69 -2.38
CA LEU A 119 4.62 -7.98 -3.12
C LEU A 119 3.72 -9.00 -2.41
N ALA A 120 4.31 -10.02 -1.77
CA ALA A 120 3.55 -11.02 -1.01
C ALA A 120 2.78 -10.37 0.15
N GLN A 121 3.45 -9.50 0.92
CA GLN A 121 2.84 -8.77 2.02
C GLN A 121 1.74 -7.81 1.53
N ALA A 122 1.98 -7.08 0.43
CA ALA A 122 0.97 -6.22 -0.17
C ALA A 122 -0.25 -7.01 -0.65
N THR A 123 -0.02 -8.21 -1.22
CA THR A 123 -1.08 -9.11 -1.68
C THR A 123 -1.89 -9.67 -0.51
N GLU A 124 -1.25 -10.09 0.58
CA GLU A 124 -1.92 -10.58 1.79
C GLU A 124 -2.84 -9.52 2.39
N ILE A 125 -2.36 -8.27 2.51
CA ILE A 125 -3.17 -7.14 2.99
C ILE A 125 -4.37 -6.93 2.05
N GLY A 126 -4.17 -6.95 0.73
CA GLY A 126 -5.24 -6.80 -0.24
C GLY A 126 -6.29 -7.91 -0.17
N VAL A 127 -5.86 -9.16 -0.01
CA VAL A 127 -6.76 -10.33 0.11
C VAL A 127 -7.56 -10.27 1.40
N LEU A 128 -6.94 -9.94 2.53
CA LEU A 128 -7.64 -9.78 3.82
C LEU A 128 -8.69 -8.66 3.74
N PHE A 129 -8.32 -7.52 3.17
CA PHE A 129 -9.22 -6.40 2.97
C PHE A 129 -10.45 -6.78 2.13
N LEU A 130 -10.24 -7.45 0.98
CA LEU A 130 -11.35 -7.95 0.15
C LEU A 130 -12.18 -9.03 0.87
N GLY A 131 -11.53 -9.90 1.64
CA GLY A 131 -12.19 -10.92 2.45
C GLY A 131 -13.13 -10.33 3.50
N SER A 132 -12.72 -9.25 4.19
CA SER A 132 -13.56 -8.56 5.18
C SER A 132 -14.84 -7.99 4.56
N ILE A 133 -14.72 -7.40 3.36
CA ILE A 133 -15.86 -6.86 2.60
C ILE A 133 -16.80 -8.00 2.17
N ALA A 134 -16.25 -9.10 1.66
CA ALA A 134 -17.05 -10.26 1.26
C ALA A 134 -17.85 -10.84 2.43
N LEU A 135 -17.23 -11.02 3.61
CA LEU A 135 -17.90 -11.50 4.82
C LEU A 135 -19.02 -10.56 5.27
N PHE A 136 -18.78 -9.25 5.22
CA PHE A 136 -19.79 -8.25 5.54
C PHE A 136 -21.01 -8.34 4.60
N ILE A 137 -20.80 -8.40 3.28
CA ILE A 137 -21.87 -8.51 2.29
C ILE A 137 -22.67 -9.81 2.48
N ILE A 138 -21.99 -10.95 2.65
CA ILE A 138 -22.64 -12.25 2.91
C ILE A 138 -23.46 -12.18 4.20
N GLY A 139 -22.93 -11.58 5.24
CA GLY A 139 -23.61 -11.37 6.51
C GLY A 139 -24.90 -10.57 6.37
N ILE A 140 -24.89 -9.49 5.58
CA ILE A 140 -26.09 -8.68 5.29
C ILE A 140 -27.13 -9.54 4.58
N ILE A 141 -26.75 -10.26 3.52
CA ILE A 141 -27.67 -11.09 2.74
C ILE A 141 -28.35 -12.14 3.63
N LEU A 142 -27.58 -12.84 4.46
CA LEU A 142 -28.13 -13.86 5.37
C LEU A 142 -29.04 -13.25 6.44
N THR A 143 -28.72 -12.05 6.94
CA THR A 143 -29.56 -11.34 7.90
C THR A 143 -30.92 -11.01 7.29
N VAL A 144 -30.93 -10.44 6.07
CA VAL A 144 -32.15 -10.08 5.32
C VAL A 144 -32.98 -11.32 4.99
N VAL A 145 -32.37 -12.35 4.39
CA VAL A 145 -33.06 -13.60 4.03
C VAL A 145 -33.59 -14.32 5.27
N GLY A 146 -32.79 -14.37 6.34
CA GLY A 146 -33.18 -14.98 7.61
C GLY A 146 -34.39 -14.28 8.23
N PHE A 147 -34.43 -12.95 8.15
CA PHE A 147 -35.54 -12.13 8.65
C PHE A 147 -36.81 -12.35 7.81
N LEU A 148 -36.71 -12.34 6.48
CA LEU A 148 -37.83 -12.62 5.57
C LEU A 148 -38.41 -14.03 5.79
N LYS A 149 -37.55 -15.06 5.94
CA LYS A 149 -38.00 -16.42 6.25
C LYS A 149 -38.61 -16.54 7.65
N SER A 150 -38.11 -15.80 8.64
CA SER A 150 -38.66 -15.82 10.00
C SER A 150 -40.09 -15.27 10.07
N ARG A 151 -40.45 -14.32 9.20
CA ARG A 151 -41.82 -13.80 9.08
C ARG A 151 -42.81 -14.75 8.38
N ARG A 152 -42.31 -15.77 7.67
CA ARG A 152 -43.14 -16.72 6.90
C ARG A 152 -43.46 -18.01 7.67
N LYS A 153 -43.06 -18.16 8.93
CA LYS A 153 -43.55 -19.28 9.75
C LYS A 153 -45.00 -18.95 10.15
N PRO A 154 -46.00 -19.73 9.71
CA PRO A 154 -47.36 -19.56 10.21
C PRO A 154 -47.36 -19.86 11.71
N SER A 155 -47.92 -18.94 12.49
CA SER A 155 -48.36 -19.22 13.86
C SER A 155 -49.37 -20.38 13.81
N PRO A 156 -49.24 -21.38 14.70
CA PRO A 156 -50.17 -22.51 14.77
C PRO A 156 -51.59 -22.04 15.13
#